data_AF-A0A517N086-F1
#
_entry.id   AF-A0A517N086-F1
#
_cell.length_a   1.000
_cell.length_b   1.000
_cell.length_c   1.000
_cell.angle_alpha   90.00
_cell.angle_beta   90.00
_cell.angle_gamma   90.00
#
_symmetry.space_group_name_H-M   'P 1'
#
loop_
_entity.id
_entity.type
_entity.pdbx_description
1 polymer ?
#
loop_
_entity_poly.entity_id
_entity_poly.type
_entity_poly.pdbx_seq_one_letter_code
_entity_poly.pdbx_strand_id
1 'polypeptide(L)'
;MRSEAQPKYTSEVVDGRLHIAIPMQRPYLPIPQWVVSFDVLSVVLIPLWLIGSVIVRTIRSKKVPPRADFMIGQEEFSMRLCDRETGVQTSIECPLTSIVEFRKNEFEKGLWVHINNKRKETILKEMDDETIKSLCSTIQSYIESND
;
A
#
# COMPACT_ATOMS: atom_id res chain seq x y z
N MET A 1 16.79 35.77 -69.09
CA MET A 1 16.55 34.32 -69.18
C MET A 1 15.45 33.97 -68.18
N ARG A 2 14.21 33.75 -68.66
CA ARG A 2 13.07 33.37 -67.83
C ARG A 2 13.13 31.85 -67.63
N SER A 3 13.27 31.40 -66.39
CA SER A 3 13.15 29.99 -66.02
C SER A 3 11.66 29.65 -66.00
N GLU A 4 11.20 28.86 -66.96
CA GLU A 4 9.84 28.34 -67.00
C GLU A 4 9.69 27.27 -65.91
N ALA A 5 8.94 27.61 -64.85
CA ALA A 5 8.56 26.66 -63.82
C ALA A 5 7.61 25.61 -64.43
N GLN A 6 8.05 24.35 -64.47
CA GLN A 6 7.24 23.23 -64.91
C GLN A 6 5.95 23.10 -64.09
N PRO A 7 4.82 22.71 -64.69
CA PRO A 7 3.54 22.61 -64.00
C PRO A 7 3.53 21.50 -62.94
N LYS A 8 3.03 21.82 -61.74
CA LYS A 8 2.94 20.95 -60.54
C LYS A 8 1.82 19.89 -60.60
N TYR A 9 1.16 19.74 -61.74
CA TYR A 9 0.03 18.84 -61.94
C TYR A 9 -0.06 18.42 -63.41
N THR A 10 -0.60 17.23 -63.66
CA THR A 10 -0.92 16.74 -65.00
C THR A 10 -2.41 16.96 -65.24
N SER A 11 -2.77 17.67 -66.31
CA SER A 11 -4.17 17.81 -66.71
C SER A 11 -4.40 17.16 -68.08
N GLU A 12 -5.30 16.20 -68.15
CA GLU A 12 -5.70 15.51 -69.38
C GLU A 12 -7.23 15.47 -69.47
N VAL A 13 -7.78 15.50 -70.68
CA VAL A 13 -9.24 15.40 -70.88
C VAL A 13 -9.52 13.97 -71.34
N VAL A 14 -10.15 13.19 -70.47
CA VAL A 14 -10.53 11.80 -70.72
C VAL A 14 -12.06 11.74 -70.67
N ASP A 15 -12.69 11.18 -71.71
CA ASP A 15 -14.15 11.05 -71.85
C ASP A 15 -14.93 12.37 -71.63
N GLY A 16 -14.42 13.47 -72.17
CA GLY A 16 -15.07 14.79 -72.07
C GLY A 16 -15.04 15.40 -70.67
N ARG A 17 -14.28 14.83 -69.73
CA ARG A 17 -14.11 15.34 -68.37
C ARG A 17 -12.65 15.72 -68.15
N LEU A 18 -12.44 16.88 -67.52
CA LEU A 18 -11.11 17.37 -67.15
C LEU A 18 -10.58 16.54 -65.97
N HIS A 19 -9.55 15.74 -66.23
CA HIS A 19 -8.83 14.96 -65.24
C HIS A 19 -7.58 15.75 -64.82
N ILE A 20 -7.51 16.15 -63.55
CA ILE A 20 -6.34 16.83 -62.97
C ILE A 20 -5.71 15.88 -61.97
N ALA A 21 -4.54 15.35 -62.30
CA ALA A 21 -3.75 14.50 -61.42
C ALA A 21 -2.65 15.32 -60.73
N ILE A 22 -2.68 15.36 -59.40
CA ILE A 22 -1.64 15.99 -58.58
C ILE A 22 -0.72 14.87 -58.06
N PRO A 23 0.58 14.87 -58.39
CA PRO A 23 1.50 13.85 -57.91
C PRO A 23 1.70 13.97 -56.39
N MET A 24 1.53 12.86 -55.66
CA MET A 24 1.86 12.82 -54.23
C MET A 24 3.37 12.84 -54.04
N GLN A 25 3.86 13.70 -53.13
CA GLN A 25 5.30 13.87 -52.87
C GLN A 25 5.94 12.72 -52.07
N ARG A 26 5.15 11.80 -51.49
CA ARG A 26 5.66 10.65 -50.71
C ARG A 26 4.76 9.42 -50.90
N PRO A 27 5.33 8.20 -50.88
CA PRO A 27 4.55 6.97 -50.90
C PRO A 27 3.68 6.87 -49.65
N TYR A 28 2.36 6.84 -49.83
CA TYR A 28 1.40 6.59 -48.75
C TYR A 28 1.33 5.08 -48.51
N LEU A 29 1.79 4.64 -47.34
CA LEU A 29 1.45 3.32 -46.82
C LEU A 29 0.18 3.47 -45.99
N PRO A 30 -0.92 2.75 -46.29
CA PRO A 30 -2.11 2.80 -45.47
C PRO A 30 -1.76 2.24 -44.09
N ILE A 31 -1.71 3.11 -43.08
CA ILE A 31 -1.54 2.66 -41.70
C ILE A 31 -2.78 1.82 -41.36
N PRO A 32 -2.60 0.55 -40.98
CA PRO A 32 -3.73 -0.30 -40.63
C PRO A 32 -4.52 0.32 -39.47
N GLN A 33 -5.84 0.41 -39.60
CA GLN A 33 -6.69 1.07 -38.61
C GLN A 33 -6.59 0.46 -37.20
N TRP A 34 -6.20 -0.81 -37.08
CA TRP A 34 -5.99 -1.45 -35.77
C TRP A 34 -4.87 -0.77 -34.97
N VAL A 35 -3.81 -0.27 -35.61
CA VAL A 35 -2.70 0.42 -34.93
C VAL A 35 -3.19 1.72 -34.28
N VAL A 36 -4.09 2.45 -34.96
CA VAL A 36 -4.71 3.67 -34.43
C VAL A 36 -5.64 3.35 -33.26
N SER A 37 -6.38 2.25 -33.32
CA SER A 37 -7.24 1.80 -32.22
C SER A 37 -6.46 1.41 -30.97
N PHE A 38 -5.28 0.77 -31.10
CA PHE A 38 -4.41 0.46 -29.96
C PHE A 38 -3.88 1.72 -29.28
N ASP A 39 -3.57 2.76 -30.04
CA ASP A 39 -3.10 4.04 -29.51
C ASP A 39 -4.18 4.68 -28.62
N VAL A 40 -5.42 4.75 -29.11
CA VAL A 40 -6.56 5.29 -28.33
C VAL A 40 -6.87 4.44 -27.09
N LEU A 41 -6.82 3.12 -27.20
CA LEU A 41 -7.01 2.23 -26.04
C LEU A 41 -5.93 2.44 -24.98
N SER A 42 -4.69 2.68 -25.40
CA SER A 42 -3.57 2.94 -24.50
C SER A 42 -3.75 4.24 -23.72
N VAL A 43 -4.33 5.28 -24.35
CA VAL A 43 -4.64 6.57 -23.72
C VAL A 43 -5.63 6.44 -22.57
N VAL A 44 -6.49 5.42 -22.57
CA VAL A 44 -7.47 5.18 -21.49
C VAL A 44 -7.00 4.13 -20.48
N LEU A 45 -6.42 3.03 -20.96
CA LEU A 45 -6.01 1.92 -20.10
C LEU A 45 -4.81 2.27 -19.22
N ILE A 46 -3.83 3.03 -19.72
CA ILE A 46 -2.63 3.38 -18.96
C ILE A 46 -2.99 4.27 -17.75
N PRO A 47 -3.76 5.38 -17.90
CA PRO A 47 -4.18 6.17 -16.75
C PRO A 47 -5.03 5.38 -15.75
N LEU A 48 -5.95 4.55 -16.24
CA LEU A 48 -6.82 3.75 -15.38
C LEU A 48 -6.01 2.74 -14.55
N TRP A 49 -5.01 2.09 -15.16
CA TRP A 49 -4.11 1.17 -14.48
C TRP A 49 -3.21 1.89 -13.46
N LEU A 50 -2.70 3.07 -13.80
CA LEU A 50 -1.92 3.89 -12.88
C LEU A 50 -2.75 4.31 -11.66
N ILE A 51 -3.99 4.76 -11.86
CA ILE A 51 -4.90 5.13 -10.77
C ILE A 51 -5.18 3.90 -9.87
N GLY A 52 -5.48 2.75 -10.47
CA GLY A 52 -5.68 1.51 -9.73
C GLY A 52 -4.45 1.11 -8.92
N SER A 53 -3.26 1.21 -9.51
CA SER A 53 -1.98 0.92 -8.84
C SER A 53 -1.73 1.86 -7.65
N VAL A 54 -1.98 3.16 -7.82
CA VAL A 54 -1.84 4.15 -6.75
C VAL A 54 -2.82 3.84 -5.60
N ILE A 55 -4.09 3.56 -5.90
CA ILE A 55 -5.09 3.24 -4.87
C ILE A 55 -4.69 1.99 -4.08
N VAL A 56 -4.28 0.91 -4.76
CA VAL A 56 -3.83 -0.33 -4.11
C VAL A 56 -2.61 -0.07 -3.23
N ARG A 57 -1.65 0.74 -3.72
CA ARG A 57 -0.46 1.10 -2.97
C ARG A 57 -0.82 1.93 -1.73
N THR A 58 -1.72 2.91 -1.86
CA THR A 58 -2.18 3.74 -0.74
C THR A 58 -2.92 2.92 0.31
N ILE A 59 -3.77 1.97 -0.09
CA ILE A 59 -4.47 1.08 0.84
C ILE A 59 -3.47 0.15 1.57
N ARG A 60 -2.52 -0.47 0.84
CA ARG A 60 -1.49 -1.33 1.43
C ARG A 60 -0.47 -0.56 2.29
N SER A 61 -0.25 0.72 2.01
CA SER A 61 0.63 1.58 2.81
C SER A 61 -0.01 2.04 4.13
N LYS A 62 -1.31 1.83 4.36
CA LYS A 62 -1.86 2.01 5.70
C LYS A 62 -1.26 0.96 6.62
N LYS A 63 -0.29 1.39 7.43
CA LYS A 63 0.28 0.60 8.52
C LYS A 63 -0.88 0.11 9.38
N VAL A 64 -1.06 -1.20 9.46
CA VAL A 64 -1.98 -1.81 10.41
C VAL A 64 -1.51 -1.37 11.81
N PRO A 65 -2.36 -0.73 12.63
CA PRO A 65 -1.94 -0.30 13.95
C PRO A 65 -1.51 -1.52 14.78
N PRO A 66 -0.49 -1.38 15.65
CA PRO A 66 -0.04 -2.48 16.48
C PRO A 66 -1.18 -2.96 17.39
N ARG A 67 -1.37 -4.28 17.47
CA ARG A 67 -2.43 -4.90 18.30
C ARG A 67 -2.16 -4.73 19.79
N ALA A 68 -0.90 -4.75 20.17
CA ALA A 68 -0.44 -4.40 21.49
C ALA A 68 0.82 -3.57 21.37
N ASP A 69 0.88 -2.49 22.14
CA ASP A 69 2.03 -1.62 22.26
C ASP A 69 2.42 -1.55 23.73
N PHE A 70 3.66 -1.92 24.01
CA PHE A 70 4.22 -1.93 25.36
C PHE A 70 5.36 -0.93 25.37
N MET A 71 5.22 0.12 26.17
CA MET A 71 6.25 1.11 26.41
C MET A 71 6.75 0.94 27.84
N ILE A 72 8.03 0.62 27.98
CA ILE A 72 8.70 0.42 29.26
C ILE A 72 9.75 1.53 29.37
N GLY A 73 9.49 2.50 30.24
CA GLY A 73 10.44 3.53 30.65
C GLY A 73 11.20 3.13 31.91
N GLN A 74 12.00 4.05 32.47
CA GLN A 74 12.76 3.80 33.70
C GLN A 74 11.85 3.57 34.93
N GLU A 75 10.78 4.35 35.07
CA GLU A 75 9.86 4.26 36.21
C GLU A 75 8.41 3.98 35.79
N GLU A 76 8.12 4.07 34.49
CA GLU A 76 6.76 4.06 33.95
C GLU A 76 6.56 2.90 32.99
N PHE A 77 5.39 2.27 33.09
CA PHE A 77 4.91 1.26 32.17
C PHE A 77 3.61 1.73 31.54
N SER A 78 3.56 1.68 30.21
CA SER A 78 2.36 1.93 29.42
C SER A 78 2.07 0.75 28.52
N MET A 79 0.84 0.28 28.56
CA MET A 79 0.32 -0.78 27.71
C MET A 79 -0.92 -0.30 26.98
N ARG A 80 -0.90 -0.40 25.64
CA ARG A 80 -2.07 -0.16 24.80
C ARG A 80 -2.45 -1.46 24.11
N LEU A 81 -3.66 -1.92 24.35
CA LEU A 81 -4.22 -3.11 23.74
C LEU A 81 -5.37 -2.70 22.83
N CYS A 82 -5.36 -3.24 21.62
CA CYS A 82 -6.46 -3.10 20.67
C CYS A 82 -7.10 -4.47 20.50
N ASP A 83 -8.38 -4.58 20.91
CA ASP A 83 -9.17 -5.78 20.67
C ASP A 83 -9.41 -5.95 19.16
N ARG A 84 -9.19 -7.16 18.65
CA ARG A 84 -9.33 -7.46 17.22
C ARG A 84 -10.80 -7.50 16.78
N GLU A 85 -11.67 -8.03 17.62
CA GLU A 85 -13.07 -8.25 17.29
C GLU A 85 -13.89 -6.98 17.47
N THR A 86 -13.60 -6.23 18.55
CA THR A 86 -14.39 -5.05 18.91
C THR A 86 -13.71 -3.73 18.50
N GLY A 87 -12.40 -3.74 18.22
CA GLY A 87 -11.63 -2.52 17.96
C GLY A 87 -11.46 -1.62 19.19
N VAL A 88 -11.94 -2.06 20.36
CA VAL A 88 -11.86 -1.30 21.61
C VAL A 88 -10.40 -1.20 22.03
N GLN A 89 -9.99 0.02 22.34
CA GLN A 89 -8.65 0.30 22.84
C GLN A 89 -8.68 0.40 24.36
N THR A 90 -7.89 -0.42 25.01
CA THR A 90 -7.64 -0.35 26.44
C THR A 90 -6.22 0.17 26.64
N SER A 91 -6.09 1.30 27.34
CA SER A 91 -4.80 1.84 27.73
C SER A 91 -4.63 1.73 29.24
N ILE A 92 -3.47 1.24 29.66
CA ILE A 92 -3.09 1.10 31.05
C ILE A 92 -1.73 1.75 31.22
N GLU A 93 -1.70 2.79 32.04
CA GLU A 93 -0.48 3.43 32.50
C GLU A 93 -0.33 3.16 34.00
N CYS A 94 0.86 2.75 34.41
CA CYS A 94 1.19 2.49 35.81
C CYS A 94 2.70 2.57 36.07
N PRO A 95 3.13 2.82 37.32
CA PRO A 95 4.54 2.71 37.69
C PRO A 95 5.07 1.30 37.48
N LEU A 96 6.34 1.13 37.10
CA LEU A 96 6.96 -0.19 36.91
C LEU A 96 6.90 -1.03 38.19
N THR A 97 7.10 -0.38 39.35
CA THR A 97 7.01 -0.98 40.70
C THR A 97 5.63 -1.56 41.04
N SER A 98 4.60 -1.15 40.32
CA SER A 98 3.25 -1.68 40.51
C SER A 98 3.01 -2.99 39.76
N ILE A 99 3.89 -3.40 38.85
CA ILE A 99 3.77 -4.67 38.14
C ILE A 99 4.25 -5.78 39.08
N VAL A 100 3.33 -6.64 39.48
CA VAL A 100 3.60 -7.73 40.42
C VAL A 100 3.99 -9.00 39.68
N GLU A 101 3.30 -9.31 38.57
CA GLU A 101 3.61 -10.48 37.75
C GLU A 101 3.43 -10.16 36.27
N PHE A 102 4.41 -10.62 35.47
CA PHE A 102 4.37 -10.58 34.02
C PHE A 102 4.89 -11.90 33.48
N ARG A 103 3.99 -12.83 33.14
CA ARG A 103 4.36 -14.19 32.71
C ARG A 103 3.35 -14.79 31.74
N LYS A 104 3.73 -15.86 31.05
CA LYS A 104 2.79 -16.67 30.29
C LYS A 104 1.75 -17.28 31.24
N ASN A 105 0.47 -17.24 30.88
CA ASN A 105 -0.55 -17.96 31.63
C ASN A 105 -0.40 -19.49 31.44
N GLU A 106 -0.44 -20.23 32.54
CA GLU A 106 -0.29 -21.70 32.57
C GLU A 106 -1.62 -22.42 32.32
N PHE A 107 -2.74 -21.77 32.61
CA PHE A 107 -4.08 -22.36 32.54
C PHE A 107 -4.85 -21.95 31.29
N GLU A 108 -4.51 -20.80 30.70
CA GLU A 108 -5.13 -20.30 29.47
C GLU A 108 -4.06 -19.78 28.51
N LYS A 109 -4.40 -19.72 27.22
CA LYS A 109 -3.56 -19.00 26.25
C LYS A 109 -3.57 -17.52 26.58
N GLY A 110 -2.40 -16.88 26.47
CA GLY A 110 -2.24 -15.46 26.69
C GLY A 110 -1.16 -15.09 27.68
N LEU A 111 -0.96 -13.80 27.78
CA LEU A 111 -0.05 -13.15 28.71
C LEU A 111 -0.82 -12.82 29.99
N TRP A 112 -0.28 -13.28 31.12
CA TRP A 112 -0.76 -12.92 32.44
C TRP A 112 -0.08 -11.64 32.90
N VAL A 113 -0.88 -10.61 33.15
CA VAL A 113 -0.41 -9.35 33.74
C VAL A 113 -1.14 -9.12 35.06
N HIS A 114 -0.36 -8.92 36.13
CA HIS A 114 -0.86 -8.53 37.43
C HIS A 114 -0.26 -7.19 37.82
N ILE A 115 -1.13 -6.18 37.91
CA ILE A 115 -0.77 -4.84 38.38
C ILE A 115 -1.38 -4.66 39.77
N ASN A 116 -0.59 -4.20 40.71
CA ASN A 116 -1.00 -3.95 42.09
C ASN A 116 -2.17 -2.95 42.11
N ASN A 117 -3.18 -3.21 42.94
CA ASN A 117 -4.46 -2.46 42.98
C ASN A 117 -5.30 -2.49 41.69
N LYS A 118 -4.96 -3.30 40.68
CA LYS A 118 -5.81 -3.58 39.51
C LYS A 118 -6.19 -5.06 39.46
N ARG A 119 -7.25 -5.36 38.71
CA ARG A 119 -7.69 -6.74 38.50
C ARG A 119 -6.61 -7.52 37.74
N LYS A 120 -6.41 -8.78 38.13
CA LYS A 120 -5.59 -9.73 37.37
C LYS A 120 -6.27 -10.02 36.03
N GLU A 121 -5.54 -9.83 34.95
CA GLU A 121 -6.07 -10.00 33.60
C GLU A 121 -5.15 -10.89 32.75
N THR A 122 -5.77 -11.73 31.93
CA THR A 122 -5.08 -12.47 30.87
C THR A 122 -5.39 -11.80 29.55
N ILE A 123 -4.37 -11.23 28.95
CA ILE A 123 -4.43 -10.48 27.69
C ILE A 123 -3.78 -11.31 26.57
N LEU A 124 -3.94 -10.90 25.31
CA LEU A 124 -3.29 -11.54 24.16
C LEU A 124 -3.57 -13.05 24.02
N LYS A 125 -4.79 -13.49 24.37
CA LYS A 125 -5.19 -14.93 24.33
C LYS A 125 -5.04 -15.60 22.96
N GLU A 126 -4.98 -14.79 21.91
CA GLU A 126 -4.88 -15.25 20.53
C GLU A 126 -3.46 -15.33 19.98
N MET A 127 -2.45 -14.91 20.76
CA MET A 127 -1.06 -14.99 20.33
C MET A 127 -0.49 -16.38 20.57
N ASP A 128 0.44 -16.77 19.70
CA ASP A 128 1.15 -18.04 19.83
C ASP A 128 2.02 -18.05 21.08
N ASP A 129 2.09 -19.23 21.72
CA ASP A 129 2.81 -19.43 22.97
C ASP A 129 4.30 -19.08 22.87
N GLU A 130 4.91 -19.31 21.70
CA GLU A 130 6.31 -18.94 21.45
C GLU A 130 6.51 -17.43 21.45
N THR A 131 5.57 -16.69 20.84
CA THR A 131 5.62 -15.22 20.83
C THR A 131 5.39 -14.65 22.21
N ILE A 132 4.47 -15.22 22.99
CA ILE A 132 4.24 -14.80 24.39
C ILE A 132 5.49 -15.07 25.23
N LYS A 133 6.14 -16.22 25.07
CA LYS A 133 7.39 -16.54 25.78
C LYS A 133 8.51 -15.55 25.44
N SER A 134 8.70 -15.26 24.15
CA SER A 134 9.70 -14.29 23.69
C SER A 134 9.41 -12.87 24.20
N LEU A 135 8.13 -12.47 24.26
CA LEU A 135 7.72 -11.20 24.84
C LEU A 135 8.04 -11.15 26.34
N CYS A 136 7.69 -12.20 27.09
CA CYS A 136 7.99 -12.29 28.53
C CYS A 136 9.49 -12.19 28.79
N SER A 137 10.32 -12.94 28.05
CA SER A 137 11.78 -12.91 28.23
C SER A 137 12.37 -11.54 27.90
N THR A 138 11.85 -10.88 26.86
CA THR A 138 12.32 -9.54 26.48
C THR A 138 11.98 -8.54 27.58
N ILE A 139 10.74 -8.54 28.06
CA ILE A 139 10.28 -7.62 29.11
C ILE A 139 11.02 -7.86 30.42
N GLN A 140 11.24 -9.13 30.80
CA GLN A 140 12.03 -9.48 31.99
C GLN A 140 13.47 -8.97 31.88
N SER A 141 14.14 -9.16 30.74
CA SER A 141 15.51 -8.65 30.55
C SER A 141 15.61 -7.12 30.63
N TYR A 142 14.55 -6.40 30.23
CA TYR A 142 14.49 -4.94 30.37
C TYR A 142 14.24 -4.49 31.80
N ILE A 143 13.47 -5.25 32.58
CA ILE A 143 13.26 -4.95 34.00
C ILE A 143 14.55 -5.23 34.78
N GLU A 144 15.19 -6.39 34.55
CA GLU A 144 16.45 -6.78 35.21
C GLU A 144 17.65 -5.88 34.88
N SER A 145 17.62 -5.17 33.74
CA SER A 145 18.68 -4.22 33.35
C SER A 145 18.46 -2.80 33.88
N ASN A 146 17.27 -2.49 34.41
CA ASN A 146 16.94 -1.19 35.01
C ASN A 146 16.82 -1.22 36.54
N ASP A 147 16.90 -2.40 37.18
CA ASP A 147 17.16 -2.58 38.61
C ASP A 147 18.67 -2.48 38.91
#